data_AF-A0A6C0BC74-F1
#
_entry.id   AF-A0A6C0BC74-F1
#
_cell.length_a   1.000
_cell.length_b   1.000
_cell.length_c   1.000
_cell.angle_alpha   90.00
_cell.angle_beta   90.00
_cell.angle_gamma   90.00
#
_symmetry.space_group_name_H-M   'P 1'
#
loop_
_entity.id
_entity.type
_entity.pdbx_description
1 polymer ?
#
loop_
_entity_poly.entity_id
_entity_poly.type
_entity_poly.pdbx_seq_one_letter_code
_entity_poly.pdbx_strand_id
1 'polypeptide(L)'
;MSNIVMTALSTDRVKCLPFVIQDKIAIEIWLNQFEDARKQLCRVKEEHSQVMARRVALARRIQLVSEHAHNLVEEMQTDPDFNVDERTSLLTKLNTSLMVMNAQYDGDFHVMGHFMMERGRLNQQAINLRQELIVIATRLGELDSVKEKIEKILLREFSEGL
;
A
#
# COMPACT_ATOMS: atom_id res chain seq x y z
N MET A 1 -6.30 -12.87 18.75
CA MET A 1 -6.54 -11.49 18.29
C MET A 1 -7.69 -10.91 19.10
N SER A 2 -7.46 -9.82 19.83
CA SER A 2 -8.48 -9.22 20.70
C SER A 2 -9.54 -8.57 19.83
N ASN A 3 -10.75 -9.11 19.87
CA ASN A 3 -11.91 -8.62 19.12
C ASN A 3 -12.42 -7.37 19.85
N ILE A 4 -11.99 -6.18 19.40
CA ILE A 4 -12.20 -4.90 20.09
C ILE A 4 -13.68 -4.59 20.28
N VAL A 5 -14.55 -5.01 19.35
CA VAL A 5 -16.00 -4.93 19.52
C VAL A 5 -16.43 -5.78 20.72
N MET A 6 -15.98 -7.04 20.80
CA MET A 6 -16.25 -7.90 21.95
C MET A 6 -15.61 -7.37 23.25
N THR A 7 -14.45 -6.72 23.17
CA THR A 7 -13.79 -6.07 24.33
C THR A 7 -14.61 -4.87 24.80
N ALA A 8 -15.08 -4.02 23.90
CA ALA A 8 -15.92 -2.86 24.21
C ALA A 8 -17.28 -3.30 24.78
N LEU A 9 -17.91 -4.31 24.18
CA LEU A 9 -19.14 -4.93 24.68
C LEU A 9 -18.95 -5.67 26.01
N SER A 10 -17.72 -6.04 26.36
CA SER A 10 -17.41 -6.71 27.63
C SER A 10 -17.29 -5.77 28.82
N THR A 11 -17.31 -4.44 28.60
CA THR A 11 -17.25 -3.47 29.70
C THR A 11 -18.54 -3.50 30.53
N ASP A 12 -18.41 -3.41 31.86
CA ASP A 12 -19.54 -3.56 32.78
C ASP A 12 -20.65 -2.52 32.55
N ARG A 13 -20.32 -1.36 31.99
CA ARG A 13 -21.30 -0.33 31.61
C ARG A 13 -22.16 -0.72 30.42
N VAL A 14 -21.62 -1.50 29.48
CA VAL A 14 -22.33 -1.90 28.24
C VAL A 14 -23.13 -3.18 28.46
N LYS A 15 -22.60 -4.13 29.25
CA LYS A 15 -23.29 -5.40 29.58
C LYS A 15 -24.65 -5.21 30.25
N CYS A 16 -24.83 -4.14 31.01
CA CYS A 16 -26.07 -3.84 31.71
C CYS A 16 -27.15 -3.20 30.81
N LEU A 17 -26.80 -2.83 29.57
CA LEU A 17 -27.75 -2.23 28.64
C LEU A 17 -28.63 -3.31 27.98
N PRO A 18 -29.88 -3.00 27.60
CA PRO A 18 -30.69 -3.85 26.75
C PRO A 18 -29.94 -4.26 25.47
N PHE A 19 -30.12 -5.50 25.01
CA PHE A 19 -29.43 -6.06 23.83
C PHE A 19 -29.48 -5.14 22.60
N VAL A 20 -30.64 -4.54 22.31
CA VAL A 20 -30.81 -3.60 21.18
C VAL A 20 -29.88 -2.38 21.27
N ILE A 21 -29.57 -1.92 22.48
CA ILE A 21 -28.65 -0.79 22.69
C ILE A 21 -27.20 -1.27 22.56
N GLN A 22 -26.88 -2.46 23.06
CA GLN A 22 -25.54 -3.05 22.89
C GLN A 22 -25.20 -3.25 21.40
N ASP A 23 -26.14 -3.76 20.61
CA ASP A 23 -25.92 -3.99 19.18
C ASP A 23 -25.79 -2.68 18.37
N LYS A 24 -26.53 -1.61 18.74
CA LYS A 24 -26.32 -0.27 18.16
C LYS A 24 -24.92 0.27 18.43
N ILE A 25 -24.43 0.13 19.67
CA ILE A 25 -23.06 0.51 20.03
C ILE A 25 -22.05 -0.32 19.24
N ALA A 26 -22.29 -1.63 19.07
CA ALA A 26 -21.43 -2.50 18.27
C ALA A 26 -21.34 -2.05 16.81
N ILE A 27 -22.46 -1.66 16.21
CA ILE A 27 -22.50 -1.11 14.83
C ILE A 27 -21.70 0.19 14.73
N GLU A 28 -21.86 1.12 15.67
CA GLU A 28 -21.11 2.38 15.65
C GLU A 28 -19.60 2.17 15.77
N ILE A 29 -19.18 1.29 16.68
CA ILE A 29 -17.76 0.92 16.82
C ILE A 29 -17.24 0.29 15.53
N TRP A 30 -18.01 -0.62 14.94
CA TRP A 30 -17.66 -1.26 13.68
C TRP A 30 -17.53 -0.25 12.54
N LEU A 31 -18.49 0.68 12.40
CA LEU A 31 -18.48 1.72 11.38
C LEU A 31 -17.23 2.60 11.48
N ASN A 32 -16.84 2.98 12.69
CA ASN A 32 -15.64 3.76 12.92
C ASN A 32 -14.37 3.00 12.49
N GLN A 33 -14.27 1.71 12.84
CA GLN A 33 -13.13 0.88 12.45
C GLN A 33 -13.07 0.63 10.94
N PHE A 34 -14.23 0.43 10.31
CA PHE A 34 -14.33 0.29 8.86
C PHE A 34 -13.85 1.56 8.15
N GLU A 35 -14.30 2.73 8.61
CA GLU A 35 -13.90 4.01 8.03
C GLU A 35 -12.40 4.28 8.19
N ASP A 36 -11.82 3.93 9.34
CA ASP A 36 -10.38 4.04 9.57
C ASP A 36 -9.57 3.09 8.67
N ALA A 37 -10.01 1.85 8.51
CA ALA A 37 -9.39 0.90 7.59
C ALA A 37 -9.46 1.39 6.14
N ARG A 38 -10.58 1.99 5.74
CA ARG A 38 -10.77 2.57 4.41
C ARG A 38 -9.80 3.74 4.18
N LYS A 39 -9.67 4.65 5.15
CA LYS A 39 -8.71 5.77 5.05
C LYS A 39 -7.26 5.27 4.94
N GLN A 40 -6.90 4.25 5.70
CA GLN A 40 -5.57 3.62 5.61
C GLN A 40 -5.33 3.02 4.22
N LEU A 41 -6.31 2.31 3.68
CA LEU A 41 -6.22 1.74 2.33
C LEU A 41 -6.04 2.81 1.25
N CYS A 42 -6.78 3.93 1.32
CA CYS A 42 -6.62 5.04 0.40
C CYS A 42 -5.21 5.62 0.44
N ARG A 43 -4.63 5.83 1.64
CA ARG A 43 -3.25 6.32 1.81
C ARG A 43 -2.25 5.35 1.18
N VAL A 44 -2.39 4.05 1.45
CA VAL A 44 -1.51 3.01 0.87
C VAL A 44 -1.61 3.00 -0.66
N LYS A 45 -2.80 3.14 -1.23
CA LYS A 45 -3.00 3.22 -2.70
C LYS A 45 -2.31 4.45 -3.30
N GLU A 46 -2.39 5.59 -2.62
CA GLU A 46 -1.74 6.83 -3.07
C GLU A 46 -0.21 6.74 -3.00
N GLU A 47 0.34 6.29 -1.88
CA GLU A 47 1.78 6.08 -1.70
C GLU A 47 2.33 5.06 -2.71
N HIS A 48 1.60 3.97 -2.97
CA HIS A 48 1.95 2.99 -4.00
C HIS A 48 2.00 3.63 -5.40
N SER A 49 1.02 4.48 -5.73
CA SER A 49 0.98 5.19 -7.01
C SER A 49 2.17 6.14 -7.17
N GLN A 50 2.56 6.83 -6.09
CA GLN A 50 3.74 7.70 -6.07
C GLN A 50 5.05 6.90 -6.25
N VAL A 51 5.18 5.73 -5.62
CA VAL A 51 6.34 4.85 -5.83
C VAL A 51 6.39 4.33 -7.27
N MET A 52 5.26 3.91 -7.83
CA MET A 52 5.22 3.47 -9.23
C MET A 52 5.63 4.59 -10.20
N ALA A 53 5.16 5.83 -9.97
CA ALA A 53 5.59 6.99 -10.74
C ALA A 53 7.11 7.23 -10.64
N ARG A 54 7.68 7.12 -9.43
CA ARG A 54 9.13 7.23 -9.20
C ARG A 54 9.92 6.15 -9.94
N ARG A 55 9.46 4.90 -9.90
CA ARG A 55 10.10 3.78 -10.63
C ARG A 55 10.08 3.98 -12.15
N VAL A 56 9.00 4.50 -12.70
CA VAL A 56 8.92 4.84 -14.14
C VAL A 56 9.92 5.94 -14.49
N ALA A 57 10.02 6.99 -13.65
CA ALA A 57 11.01 8.06 -13.86
C ALA A 57 12.45 7.55 -13.74
N LEU A 58 12.72 6.64 -12.78
CA LEU A 58 14.03 6.01 -12.61
C LEU A 58 14.39 5.14 -13.82
N ALA A 59 13.47 4.33 -14.34
CA ALA A 59 13.68 3.52 -15.54
C ALA A 59 14.05 4.38 -16.76
N ARG A 60 13.37 5.52 -16.95
CA ARG A 60 13.73 6.48 -18.01
C ARG A 60 15.13 7.06 -17.83
N ARG A 61 15.53 7.38 -16.60
CA ARG A 61 16.89 7.88 -16.30
C ARG A 61 17.95 6.82 -16.58
N ILE A 62 17.69 5.55 -16.21
CA ILE A 62 18.57 4.42 -16.52
C ILE A 62 18.75 4.32 -18.03
N GLN A 63 17.67 4.36 -18.80
CA GLN A 63 17.73 4.31 -20.27
C GLN A 63 18.62 5.41 -20.86
N LEU A 64 18.43 6.67 -20.44
CA LEU A 64 19.25 7.80 -20.91
C LEU A 64 20.74 7.64 -20.55
N VAL A 65 21.03 7.13 -19.34
CA VAL A 65 22.41 6.85 -18.92
C VAL A 65 23.01 5.72 -19.74
N SER A 66 22.24 4.68 -20.06
CA SER A 66 22.68 3.59 -20.94
C SER A 66 22.96 4.06 -22.36
N GLU A 67 22.11 4.90 -22.93
CA GLU A 67 22.31 5.51 -24.25
C GLU A 67 23.57 6.39 -24.27
N HIS A 68 23.75 7.23 -23.24
CA HIS A 68 24.94 8.08 -23.12
C HIS A 68 26.23 7.25 -22.96
N ALA A 69 26.19 6.19 -22.16
CA ALA A 69 27.32 5.28 -22.00
C ALA A 69 27.66 4.55 -23.31
N HIS A 70 26.65 4.16 -24.10
CA HIS A 70 26.85 3.52 -25.40
C HIS A 70 27.52 4.45 -26.40
N ASN A 71 27.00 5.67 -26.56
CA ASN A 71 27.58 6.68 -27.45
C ASN A 71 29.02 7.02 -27.03
N LEU A 72 29.29 7.13 -25.72
CA LEU A 72 30.63 7.37 -25.23
C LEU A 72 31.61 6.27 -25.62
N VAL A 73 31.18 5.00 -25.54
CA VAL A 73 32.01 3.86 -25.94
C VAL A 73 32.27 3.89 -27.45
N GLU A 74 31.28 4.24 -28.27
CA GLU A 74 31.48 4.41 -29.71
C GLU A 74 32.46 5.54 -30.04
N GLU A 75 32.27 6.73 -29.46
CA GLU A 75 33.17 7.88 -29.64
C GLU A 75 34.62 7.52 -29.27
N MET A 76 34.81 6.85 -28.13
CA MET A 76 36.10 6.39 -27.66
C MET A 76 36.75 5.31 -28.54
N GLN A 77 35.98 4.56 -29.33
CA GLN A 77 36.52 3.60 -30.29
C GLN A 77 36.92 4.26 -31.62
N THR A 78 36.29 5.39 -31.96
CA THR A 78 36.48 6.08 -33.24
C THR A 78 37.50 7.21 -33.19
N ASP A 79 37.79 7.78 -32.02
CA ASP A 79 38.74 8.89 -31.86
C ASP A 79 40.01 8.45 -31.10
N PRO A 80 41.16 8.29 -31.78
CA PRO A 80 42.42 7.89 -31.17
C PRO A 80 43.09 8.98 -30.31
N ASP A 81 42.68 10.26 -30.42
CA ASP A 81 43.23 11.38 -29.65
C ASP A 81 42.35 11.76 -28.43
N PHE A 82 41.35 10.94 -28.11
CA PHE A 82 40.44 11.20 -26.99
C PHE A 82 41.19 11.30 -25.65
N ASN A 83 41.08 12.46 -25.00
CA ASN A 83 41.87 12.80 -23.81
C ASN A 83 41.55 11.88 -22.61
N VAL A 84 42.59 11.33 -21.97
CA VAL A 84 42.48 10.47 -20.78
C VAL A 84 41.80 11.17 -19.60
N ASP A 85 41.99 12.48 -19.44
CA ASP A 85 41.36 13.26 -18.37
C ASP A 85 39.84 13.42 -18.60
N GLU A 86 39.43 13.63 -19.85
CA GLU A 86 38.02 13.70 -20.25
C GLU A 86 37.34 12.33 -20.07
N ARG A 87 38.01 11.23 -20.46
CA ARG A 87 37.56 9.86 -20.21
C ARG A 87 37.33 9.59 -18.72
N THR A 88 38.28 9.99 -17.88
CA THR A 88 38.20 9.77 -16.43
C THR A 88 37.06 10.58 -15.80
N SER A 89 36.86 11.82 -16.25
CA SER A 89 35.75 12.67 -15.81
C SER A 89 34.38 12.09 -16.19
N LEU A 90 34.23 11.62 -17.43
CA LEU A 90 32.99 11.03 -17.93
C LEU A 90 32.64 9.72 -17.22
N LEU A 91 33.62 8.82 -17.07
CA LEU A 91 33.44 7.58 -16.32
C LEU A 91 33.06 7.85 -14.86
N THR A 92 33.63 8.88 -14.23
CA THR A 92 33.28 9.27 -12.87
C THR A 92 31.82 9.72 -12.79
N LYS A 93 31.37 10.59 -13.71
CA LYS A 93 29.96 11.06 -13.75
C LYS A 93 28.97 9.93 -13.99
N LEU A 94 29.29 9.00 -14.90
CA LEU A 94 28.49 7.81 -15.16
C LEU A 94 28.40 6.92 -13.90
N ASN A 95 29.52 6.66 -13.24
CA ASN A 95 29.57 5.85 -12.04
C ASN A 95 28.77 6.49 -10.88
N THR A 96 28.91 7.79 -10.67
CA THR A 96 28.09 8.52 -9.67
C THR A 96 26.60 8.44 -10.00
N SER A 97 26.23 8.59 -11.26
CA SER A 97 24.83 8.49 -11.70
C SER A 97 24.27 7.09 -11.45
N LEU A 98 25.03 6.04 -11.74
CA LEU A 98 24.66 4.65 -11.46
C LEU A 98 24.51 4.38 -9.96
N MET A 99 25.43 4.89 -9.12
CA MET A 99 25.32 4.74 -7.65
C MET A 99 24.05 5.38 -7.10
N VAL A 100 23.69 6.59 -7.56
CA VAL A 100 22.45 7.26 -7.14
C VAL A 100 21.22 6.48 -7.59
N MET A 101 21.23 5.94 -8.81
CA MET A 101 20.11 5.15 -9.34
C MET A 101 19.92 3.82 -8.60
N ASN A 102 21.01 3.12 -8.26
CA ASN A 102 20.95 1.90 -7.45
C ASN A 102 20.39 2.18 -6.05
N ALA A 103 20.85 3.23 -5.39
CA ALA A 103 20.32 3.61 -4.07
C ALA A 103 18.82 3.95 -4.12
N GLN A 104 18.35 4.61 -5.19
CA GLN A 104 16.92 4.87 -5.40
C GLN A 104 16.12 3.59 -5.66
N TYR A 105 16.68 2.66 -6.46
CA TYR A 105 16.04 1.38 -6.75
C TYR A 105 15.88 0.52 -5.48
N ASP A 106 16.91 0.43 -4.66
CA ASP A 106 16.88 -0.33 -3.39
C ASP A 106 15.86 0.27 -2.41
N GLY A 107 15.80 1.61 -2.32
CA GLY A 107 14.80 2.31 -1.52
C GLY A 107 13.37 2.02 -1.97
N ASP A 108 13.09 2.14 -3.28
CA ASP A 108 11.77 1.87 -3.84
C ASP A 108 11.36 0.39 -3.68
N PHE A 109 12.32 -0.55 -3.78
CA PHE A 109 12.07 -1.98 -3.54
C PHE A 109 11.66 -2.25 -2.09
N HIS A 110 12.35 -1.64 -1.12
CA HIS A 110 12.02 -1.81 0.29
C HIS A 110 10.63 -1.25 0.62
N VAL A 111 10.30 -0.07 0.09
CA VAL A 111 8.97 0.54 0.25
C VAL A 111 7.88 -0.33 -0.39
N MET A 112 8.14 -0.94 -1.54
CA MET A 112 7.20 -1.88 -2.17
C MET A 112 6.92 -3.12 -1.31
N GLY A 113 7.96 -3.66 -0.66
CA GLY A 113 7.80 -4.75 0.31
C GLY A 113 6.90 -4.35 1.48
N HIS A 114 7.07 -3.14 2.02
CA HIS A 114 6.20 -2.59 3.06
C HIS A 114 4.74 -2.49 2.59
N PHE A 115 4.49 -2.02 1.35
CA PHE A 115 3.13 -1.97 0.81
C PHE A 115 2.47 -3.34 0.71
N MET A 116 3.20 -4.36 0.24
CA MET A 116 2.65 -5.71 0.14
C MET A 116 2.23 -6.25 1.50
N MET A 117 3.04 -6.03 2.53
CA MET A 117 2.72 -6.42 3.91
C MET A 117 1.51 -5.65 4.45
N GLU A 118 1.50 -4.33 4.30
CA GLU A 118 0.42 -3.47 4.81
C GLU A 118 -0.92 -3.74 4.11
N ARG A 119 -0.88 -4.01 2.79
CA ARG A 119 -2.06 -4.45 2.03
C ARG A 119 -2.57 -5.80 2.53
N GLY A 120 -1.68 -6.75 2.81
CA GLY A 120 -2.05 -8.03 3.43
C GLY A 120 -2.71 -7.86 4.79
N ARG A 121 -2.16 -6.97 5.63
CA ARG A 121 -2.73 -6.61 6.94
C ARG A 121 -4.13 -6.01 6.81
N LEU A 122 -4.34 -5.07 5.89
CA LEU A 122 -5.62 -4.44 5.63
C LEU A 122 -6.66 -5.42 5.08
N ASN A 123 -6.26 -6.34 4.21
CA ASN A 123 -7.15 -7.40 3.72
C ASN A 123 -7.61 -8.31 4.86
N GLN A 124 -6.70 -8.69 5.77
CA GLN A 124 -7.06 -9.47 6.95
C GLN A 124 -8.00 -8.68 7.89
N GLN A 125 -7.76 -7.39 8.06
CA GLN A 125 -8.64 -6.51 8.83
C GLN A 125 -10.05 -6.43 8.22
N ALA A 126 -10.17 -6.33 6.90
CA ALA A 126 -11.45 -6.34 6.20
C ALA A 126 -12.21 -7.67 6.37
N ILE A 127 -11.50 -8.81 6.34
CA ILE A 127 -12.09 -10.13 6.64
C ILE A 127 -12.63 -10.17 8.07
N ASN A 128 -11.84 -9.71 9.05
CA ASN A 128 -12.25 -9.70 10.46
C ASN A 128 -13.48 -8.81 10.66
N LEU A 129 -13.48 -7.60 10.09
CA LEU A 129 -14.63 -6.69 10.13
C LEU A 129 -15.87 -7.32 9.49
N ARG A 130 -15.73 -8.03 8.36
CA ARG A 130 -16.85 -8.77 7.74
C ARG A 130 -17.46 -9.78 8.70
N GLN A 131 -16.62 -10.56 9.37
CA GLN A 131 -17.06 -11.60 10.31
C GLN A 131 -17.79 -10.98 11.51
N GLU A 132 -17.25 -9.91 12.09
CA GLU A 132 -17.87 -9.20 13.21
C GLU A 132 -19.27 -8.68 12.86
N LEU A 133 -19.43 -8.07 11.68
CA LEU A 133 -20.71 -7.52 11.28
C LEU A 133 -21.75 -8.61 10.92
N ILE A 134 -21.32 -9.77 10.41
CA ILE A 134 -22.21 -10.93 10.23
C ILE A 134 -22.78 -11.38 11.59
N VAL A 135 -21.95 -11.44 12.63
CA VAL A 135 -22.39 -11.81 13.99
C VAL A 135 -23.41 -10.80 14.53
N ILE A 136 -23.14 -9.51 14.37
CA ILE A 136 -24.06 -8.44 14.79
C ILE A 136 -25.38 -8.52 14.02
N ALA A 137 -25.33 -8.68 12.70
CA ALA A 137 -26.52 -8.76 11.85
C ALA A 137 -27.37 -10.00 12.14
N THR A 138 -26.74 -11.12 12.52
CA THR A 138 -27.42 -12.35 12.94
C THR A 138 -28.21 -12.12 14.22
N ARG A 139 -27.62 -11.40 15.19
CA ARG A 139 -28.28 -11.07 16.47
C ARG A 139 -29.46 -10.12 16.31
N LEU A 140 -29.35 -9.19 15.38
CA LEU A 140 -30.41 -8.21 15.09
C LEU A 140 -31.55 -8.76 14.21
N GLY A 141 -31.40 -9.95 13.63
CA GLY A 141 -32.36 -10.49 12.66
C GLY A 141 -32.38 -9.73 11.33
N GLU A 142 -31.37 -8.89 11.06
CA GLU A 142 -31.26 -8.06 9.85
C GLU A 142 -30.21 -8.58 8.85
N LEU A 143 -29.88 -9.88 8.95
CA LEU A 143 -28.77 -10.51 8.24
C LEU A 143 -28.75 -10.19 6.74
N ASP A 144 -29.89 -10.28 6.06
CA ASP A 144 -29.95 -10.16 4.61
C ASP A 144 -29.69 -8.72 4.11
N SER A 145 -30.28 -7.71 4.78
CA SER A 145 -30.11 -6.28 4.46
C SER A 145 -28.68 -5.80 4.74
N VAL A 146 -28.10 -6.29 5.83
CA VAL A 146 -26.74 -5.92 6.25
C VAL A 146 -25.70 -6.65 5.41
N LYS A 147 -25.89 -7.94 5.10
CA LYS A 147 -25.00 -8.72 4.23
C LYS A 147 -24.87 -8.13 2.83
N GLU A 148 -25.97 -7.68 2.22
CA GLU A 148 -25.92 -7.10 0.87
C GLU A 148 -25.15 -5.77 0.83
N LYS A 149 -25.33 -4.90 1.84
CA LYS A 149 -24.57 -3.65 1.95
C LYS A 149 -23.08 -3.91 2.19
N ILE A 150 -22.74 -4.87 3.03
CA ILE A 150 -21.36 -5.26 3.31
C ILE A 150 -20.67 -5.83 2.08
N GLU A 151 -21.33 -6.75 1.38
CA GLU A 151 -20.74 -7.35 0.19
C GLU A 151 -20.48 -6.28 -0.86
N LYS A 152 -21.40 -5.33 -1.08
CA LYS A 152 -21.17 -4.18 -1.98
C LYS A 152 -19.99 -3.31 -1.54
N ILE A 153 -19.88 -2.99 -0.24
CA ILE A 153 -18.82 -2.12 0.29
C ILE A 153 -17.45 -2.82 0.26
N LEU A 154 -17.38 -4.07 0.71
CA LEU A 154 -16.14 -4.85 0.71
C LEU A 154 -15.69 -5.23 -0.69
N LEU A 155 -16.61 -5.56 -1.61
CA LEU A 155 -16.27 -5.78 -3.01
C LEU A 155 -15.73 -4.50 -3.63
N ARG A 156 -16.41 -3.36 -3.47
CA ARG A 156 -15.95 -2.09 -4.04
C ARG A 156 -14.58 -1.67 -3.50
N GLU A 157 -14.37 -1.72 -2.18
CA GLU A 157 -13.21 -1.09 -1.56
C GLU A 157 -12.00 -2.03 -1.48
N PHE A 158 -12.23 -3.34 -1.28
CA PHE A 158 -11.20 -4.33 -0.97
C PHE A 158 -11.05 -5.46 -2.01
N SER A 159 -11.95 -5.59 -3.00
CA SER A 159 -11.82 -6.64 -4.04
C SER A 159 -11.25 -6.16 -5.39
N GLU A 160 -11.15 -4.85 -5.62
CA GLU A 160 -10.46 -4.31 -6.79
C GLU A 160 -8.93 -4.40 -6.60
N GLY A 161 -8.32 -5.50 -7.04
CA GLY A 161 -6.86 -5.63 -7.10
C GLY A 161 -6.26 -7.03 -7.03
N LEU A 162 -6.96 -8.05 -7.54
CA LEU A 162 -6.34 -9.32 -7.96
C LEU A 162 -5.93 -9.23 -9.43
#